data_AF-A0A6B2V6W8-F1
#
_entry.id   AF-A0A6B2V6W8-F1
#
_cell.length_a   1.000
_cell.length_b   1.000
_cell.length_c   1.000
_cell.angle_alpha   90.00
_cell.angle_beta   90.00
_cell.angle_gamma   90.00
#
_symmetry.space_group_name_H-M   'P 1'
#
loop_
_entity.id
_entity.type
_entity.pdbx_description
1 polymer ?
#
loop_
_entity_poly.entity_id
_entity_poly.type
_entity_poly.pdbx_seq_one_letter_code
_entity_poly.pdbx_strand_id
1 'polypeptide(L)'
;WYPEGAGAETVRVLAEVLPTLLPAGLERRAELRTLGVARLPLTDAVDRLAGLEKEPDWWRRLYDSLAGVDPDRLSGLPVPLADGRTTLGPRQVLLPAPDSAAVADPEVLARLGLKVAHPDAAHPILEKLGALPATPRAVLTTPQVRAAVAASLDADGGAWDEDTPDADELADTVLALVRDAGLEPGDEPWLGALALPDEDGELAPAGELVFPGGPFARIMREDELPCVEQELADKWGEQPLAACGVLVDFALVRATDVVLDPDELEPRESDFPEPDDPGLLDAVDVWSEDVLDRFPDSPVPPVATEIVAVRDLDLVDDEQWPAALALLARPPLRDALTQPVRILLPDGTHEVVRPYTAWWLRGHPVLGGRRPAGLRAAGSDPLLRGLYDEADATGFDDEQVLRALGVRTSVAALLAEPGGAAELLDRLADPDRPVTSGQLHALYGALAELDPEQVTLPDEVRAVLDGRVTVVDAADAVVCDSPDLLPFTSGVPLLPVRPALAAELAELFQVRRLSESVTGGVDSAGAEHDVPEPVRALLGPRTPETYVEHEELVVDGTELDWRLTPDGVLHAATLEGVAAGLAWAAGQWPRRFEVAALLEDPSRTEELARDRWFD
;
A
#
# COMPACT_ATOMS: atom_id res chain seq x y z
N TRP A 1 -7.02 -72.16 -5.24
CA TRP A 1 -6.41 -71.07 -6.03
C TRP A 1 -4.93 -71.03 -5.72
N TYR A 2 -4.06 -70.69 -6.68
CA TYR A 2 -2.68 -70.32 -6.36
C TYR A 2 -2.46 -68.82 -6.58
N PRO A 3 -1.78 -68.13 -5.65
CA PRO A 3 -1.56 -66.68 -5.71
C PRO A 3 -0.48 -66.33 -6.73
N GLU A 4 -0.70 -65.25 -7.50
CA GLU A 4 0.25 -64.72 -8.47
C GLU A 4 0.71 -63.31 -8.07
N GLY A 5 2.03 -63.12 -7.91
CA GLY A 5 2.61 -61.83 -7.52
C GLY A 5 2.63 -61.52 -6.01
N ALA A 6 2.43 -62.52 -5.15
CA ALA A 6 2.49 -62.40 -3.69
C ALA A 6 3.68 -63.19 -3.10
N GLY A 7 4.32 -62.65 -2.05
CA GLY A 7 5.42 -63.32 -1.34
C GLY A 7 4.94 -64.45 -0.42
N ALA A 8 5.84 -65.33 0.02
CA ALA A 8 5.48 -66.46 0.88
C ALA A 8 4.80 -66.04 2.19
N GLU A 9 5.23 -64.92 2.78
CA GLU A 9 4.60 -64.33 3.96
C GLU A 9 3.18 -63.81 3.67
N THR A 10 2.97 -63.12 2.55
CA THR A 10 1.64 -62.65 2.13
C THR A 10 0.67 -63.82 1.97
N VAL A 11 1.12 -64.89 1.33
CA VAL A 11 0.31 -66.11 1.13
C VAL A 11 -0.04 -66.78 2.46
N ARG A 12 0.89 -66.77 3.42
CA ARG A 12 0.66 -67.31 4.77
C ARG A 12 -0.45 -66.56 5.50
N VAL A 13 -0.42 -65.22 5.46
CA VAL A 13 -1.44 -64.37 6.10
C VAL A 13 -2.79 -64.51 5.37
N LEU A 14 -2.81 -64.47 4.03
CA LEU A 14 -4.03 -64.62 3.24
C LEU A 14 -4.68 -66.01 3.41
N ALA A 15 -3.90 -67.07 3.62
CA ALA A 15 -4.43 -68.42 3.83
C ALA A 15 -5.23 -68.57 5.15
N GLU A 16 -5.05 -67.66 6.12
CA GLU A 16 -5.85 -67.62 7.35
C GLU A 16 -7.33 -67.28 7.05
N VAL A 17 -7.61 -66.63 5.92
CA VAL A 17 -8.96 -66.14 5.53
C VAL A 17 -9.43 -66.67 4.17
N LEU A 18 -8.51 -67.14 3.34
CA LEU A 18 -8.78 -67.80 2.06
C LEU A 18 -8.37 -69.29 2.16
N PRO A 19 -9.23 -70.18 2.71
CA PRO A 19 -8.86 -71.56 3.04
C PRO A 19 -8.52 -72.44 1.82
N THR A 20 -8.81 -71.96 0.60
CA THR A 20 -8.52 -72.67 -0.65
C THR A 20 -7.24 -72.19 -1.35
N LEU A 21 -6.45 -71.34 -0.68
CA LEU A 21 -5.17 -70.82 -1.17
C LEU A 21 -4.07 -71.88 -1.01
N LEU A 22 -3.35 -72.20 -2.09
CA LEU A 22 -2.21 -73.11 -2.04
C LEU A 22 -0.96 -72.43 -1.46
N PRO A 23 -0.04 -73.17 -0.82
CA PRO A 23 1.23 -72.63 -0.34
C PRO A 23 2.04 -71.93 -1.44
N ALA A 24 2.77 -70.89 -1.07
CA ALA A 24 3.66 -70.17 -1.98
C ALA A 24 4.78 -71.06 -2.54
N GLY A 25 5.25 -70.76 -3.74
CA GLY A 25 6.28 -71.50 -4.48
C GLY A 25 5.72 -72.61 -5.38
N LEU A 26 4.41 -72.89 -5.31
CA LEU A 26 3.75 -73.89 -6.16
C LEU A 26 3.26 -73.30 -7.49
N GLU A 27 3.17 -71.97 -7.62
CA GLU A 27 2.68 -71.26 -8.80
C GLU A 27 3.48 -71.53 -10.08
N ARG A 28 4.74 -71.98 -9.95
CA ARG A 28 5.63 -72.33 -11.07
C ARG A 28 5.46 -73.77 -11.58
N ARG A 29 4.67 -74.61 -10.88
CA ARG A 29 4.42 -76.02 -11.22
C ARG A 29 3.47 -76.11 -12.42
N ALA A 30 3.89 -76.76 -13.50
CA ALA A 30 3.05 -76.94 -14.69
C ALA A 30 1.83 -77.85 -14.41
N GLU A 31 1.97 -78.75 -13.44
CA GLU A 31 0.97 -79.73 -13.02
C GLU A 31 -0.32 -79.08 -12.51
N LEU A 32 -0.23 -77.92 -11.86
CA LEU A 32 -1.40 -77.17 -11.37
C LEU A 32 -2.30 -76.67 -12.50
N ARG A 33 -1.72 -76.34 -13.66
CA ARG A 33 -2.49 -75.95 -14.86
C ARG A 33 -3.23 -77.14 -15.46
N THR A 34 -2.59 -78.31 -15.49
CA THR A 34 -3.20 -79.56 -15.97
C THR A 34 -4.36 -80.01 -15.07
N LEU A 35 -4.26 -79.76 -13.76
CA LEU A 35 -5.30 -80.08 -12.77
C LEU A 35 -6.43 -79.04 -12.69
N GLY A 36 -6.42 -78.00 -13.53
CA GLY A 36 -7.47 -76.98 -13.58
C GLY A 36 -7.53 -76.06 -12.35
N VAL A 37 -6.42 -75.92 -11.60
CA VAL A 37 -6.39 -75.02 -10.44
C VAL A 37 -6.39 -73.57 -10.92
N ALA A 38 -7.36 -72.78 -10.48
CA ALA A 38 -7.49 -71.37 -10.85
C ALA A 38 -6.36 -70.50 -10.26
N ARG A 39 -5.90 -69.52 -11.06
CA ARG A 39 -5.02 -68.43 -10.64
C ARG A 39 -5.81 -67.38 -9.87
N LEU A 40 -5.25 -66.88 -8.78
CA LEU A 40 -5.76 -65.70 -8.08
C LEU A 40 -4.71 -64.59 -8.16
N PRO A 41 -4.90 -63.58 -9.01
CA PRO A 41 -4.13 -62.34 -8.96
C PRO A 41 -4.16 -61.74 -7.55
N LEU A 42 -3.08 -61.09 -7.12
CA LEU A 42 -3.05 -60.43 -5.81
C LEU A 42 -4.14 -59.36 -5.67
N THR A 43 -4.46 -58.62 -6.74
CA THR A 43 -5.56 -57.64 -6.76
C THR A 43 -6.89 -58.31 -6.42
N ASP A 44 -7.26 -59.39 -7.12
CA ASP A 44 -8.47 -60.17 -6.82
C ASP A 44 -8.47 -60.76 -5.41
N ALA A 45 -7.28 -61.07 -4.85
CA ALA A 45 -7.17 -61.53 -3.47
C ALA A 45 -7.43 -60.41 -2.46
N VAL A 46 -6.95 -59.20 -2.74
CA VAL A 46 -7.18 -57.98 -1.94
C VAL A 46 -8.66 -57.58 -2.01
N ASP A 47 -9.28 -57.60 -3.19
CA ASP A 47 -10.70 -57.27 -3.37
C ASP A 47 -11.61 -58.20 -2.55
N ARG A 48 -11.20 -59.46 -2.35
CA ARG A 48 -11.93 -60.43 -1.51
C ARG A 48 -11.79 -60.18 -0.01
N LEU A 49 -10.91 -59.28 0.41
CA LEU A 49 -10.80 -58.85 1.80
C LEU A 49 -11.82 -57.75 2.14
N ALA A 50 -12.52 -57.19 1.15
CA ALA A 50 -13.58 -56.21 1.38
C ALA A 50 -14.69 -56.81 2.27
N GLY A 51 -15.06 -56.07 3.32
CA GLY A 51 -16.09 -56.50 4.29
C GLY A 51 -15.64 -57.58 5.27
N LEU A 52 -14.34 -57.92 5.29
CA LEU A 52 -13.79 -58.85 6.28
C LEU A 52 -13.60 -58.14 7.63
N GLU A 53 -14.17 -58.71 8.70
CA GLU A 53 -13.94 -58.25 10.07
C GLU A 53 -12.78 -59.04 10.70
N LYS A 54 -11.67 -58.33 10.97
CA LYS A 54 -10.49 -58.86 11.65
C LYS A 54 -9.91 -57.82 12.59
N GLU A 55 -9.25 -58.31 13.64
CA GLU A 55 -8.50 -57.49 14.57
C GLU A 55 -7.45 -56.63 13.84
N PRO A 56 -7.23 -55.38 14.27
CA PRO A 56 -6.27 -54.45 13.65
C PRO A 56 -4.84 -55.02 13.49
N ASP A 57 -4.39 -55.84 14.44
CA ASP A 57 -3.05 -56.46 14.42
C ASP A 57 -2.89 -57.46 13.24
N TRP A 58 -3.97 -58.12 12.83
CA TRP A 58 -4.00 -58.99 11.67
C TRP A 58 -3.75 -58.20 10.38
N TRP A 59 -4.40 -57.04 10.25
CA TRP A 59 -4.20 -56.14 9.11
C TRP A 59 -2.77 -55.62 9.06
N ARG A 60 -2.19 -55.25 10.21
CA ARG A 60 -0.78 -54.84 10.29
C ARG A 60 0.18 -55.95 9.82
N ARG A 61 -0.07 -57.22 10.18
CA ARG A 61 0.70 -58.37 9.67
C ARG A 61 0.56 -58.53 8.15
N LEU A 62 -0.64 -58.31 7.60
CA LEU A 62 -0.86 -58.32 6.16
C LEU A 62 -0.06 -57.19 5.49
N TYR A 63 -0.13 -55.97 6.02
CA TYR A 63 0.58 -54.80 5.49
C TYR A 63 2.11 -54.97 5.49
N ASP A 64 2.67 -55.50 6.56
CA ASP A 64 4.09 -55.83 6.66
C ASP A 64 4.51 -56.86 5.60
N SER A 65 3.66 -57.87 5.38
CA SER A 65 3.90 -58.93 4.37
C SER A 65 3.84 -58.43 2.92
N LEU A 66 3.29 -57.25 2.66
CA LEU A 66 3.13 -56.65 1.32
C LEU A 66 4.32 -55.79 0.91
N ALA A 67 5.40 -55.77 1.70
CA ALA A 67 6.61 -55.05 1.37
C ALA A 67 7.18 -55.45 -0.01
N GLY A 68 7.40 -54.46 -0.88
CA GLY A 68 7.96 -54.65 -2.22
C GLY A 68 6.94 -55.06 -3.29
N VAL A 69 5.66 -55.16 -2.95
CA VAL A 69 4.58 -55.31 -3.93
C VAL A 69 4.34 -53.98 -4.65
N ASP A 70 4.00 -54.07 -5.94
CA ASP A 70 3.60 -52.93 -6.77
C ASP A 70 2.37 -52.21 -6.17
N PRO A 71 2.49 -50.92 -5.79
CA PRO A 71 1.43 -50.12 -5.19
C PRO A 71 0.10 -50.14 -5.94
N ASP A 72 0.12 -50.19 -7.28
CA ASP A 72 -1.08 -50.17 -8.11
C ASP A 72 -2.00 -51.37 -7.85
N ARG A 73 -1.43 -52.49 -7.37
CA ARG A 73 -2.15 -53.72 -7.03
C ARG A 73 -2.81 -53.68 -5.67
N LEU A 74 -2.53 -52.66 -4.86
CA LEU A 74 -2.95 -52.54 -3.46
C LEU A 74 -3.91 -51.37 -3.22
N SER A 75 -4.43 -50.76 -4.28
CA SER A 75 -5.34 -49.60 -4.19
C SER A 75 -6.63 -49.89 -3.42
N GLY A 76 -7.15 -51.11 -3.49
CA GLY A 76 -8.36 -51.57 -2.78
C GLY A 76 -8.13 -52.14 -1.38
N LEU A 77 -6.92 -52.00 -0.82
CA LEU A 77 -6.57 -52.61 0.47
C LEU A 77 -7.47 -52.06 1.59
N PRO A 78 -8.22 -52.91 2.32
CA PRO A 78 -9.04 -52.46 3.42
C PRO A 78 -8.17 -51.89 4.55
N VAL A 79 -8.64 -50.81 5.18
CA VAL A 79 -7.97 -50.15 6.31
C VAL A 79 -8.92 -50.05 7.51
N PRO A 80 -8.63 -50.72 8.64
CA PRO A 80 -9.36 -50.53 9.89
C PRO A 80 -9.18 -49.11 10.40
N LEU A 81 -10.28 -48.50 10.80
CA LEU A 81 -10.32 -47.16 11.34
C LEU A 81 -10.42 -47.19 12.88
N ALA A 82 -10.05 -46.10 13.53
CA ALA A 82 -10.09 -45.95 14.98
C ALA A 82 -11.51 -46.04 15.55
N ASP A 83 -12.53 -45.68 14.76
CA ASP A 83 -13.96 -45.76 15.10
C ASP A 83 -14.57 -47.16 14.90
N GLY A 84 -13.74 -48.17 14.61
CA GLY A 84 -14.17 -49.55 14.39
C GLY A 84 -14.72 -49.85 12.99
N ARG A 85 -14.91 -48.83 12.13
CA ARG A 85 -15.25 -49.05 10.72
C ARG A 85 -14.03 -49.52 9.93
N THR A 86 -14.26 -49.98 8.69
CA THR A 86 -13.18 -50.30 7.75
C THR A 86 -13.46 -49.60 6.43
N THR A 87 -12.50 -48.84 5.93
CA THR A 87 -12.59 -48.21 4.60
C THR A 87 -11.87 -49.04 3.55
N LEU A 88 -12.32 -48.95 2.30
CA LEU A 88 -11.64 -49.57 1.18
C LEU A 88 -10.64 -48.57 0.58
N GLY A 89 -9.37 -48.97 0.58
CA GLY A 89 -8.28 -48.17 0.06
C GLY A 89 -7.69 -47.20 1.10
N PRO A 90 -6.36 -47.03 1.10
CA PRO A 90 -5.65 -46.16 2.06
C PRO A 90 -5.65 -44.68 1.67
N ARG A 91 -6.10 -44.32 0.47
CA ARG A 91 -6.21 -42.91 0.08
C ARG A 91 -7.20 -42.18 0.97
N GLN A 92 -6.86 -40.95 1.36
CA GLN A 92 -7.65 -40.12 2.29
C GLN A 92 -7.76 -40.72 3.72
N VAL A 93 -6.92 -41.70 4.07
CA VAL A 93 -6.79 -42.17 5.44
C VAL A 93 -5.68 -41.39 6.13
N LEU A 94 -5.93 -40.95 7.35
CA LEU A 94 -4.99 -40.31 8.24
C LEU A 94 -4.32 -41.36 9.13
N LEU A 95 -2.99 -41.38 9.15
CA LEU A 95 -2.20 -42.28 9.99
C LEU A 95 -1.89 -41.61 11.33
N PRO A 96 -2.17 -42.26 12.48
CA PRO A 96 -1.75 -41.76 13.78
C PRO A 96 -0.24 -41.52 13.77
N ALA A 97 0.18 -40.29 14.07
CA ALA A 97 1.60 -39.97 14.11
C ALA A 97 2.23 -40.52 15.41
N PRO A 98 3.39 -41.19 15.34
CA PRO A 98 4.01 -41.84 16.50
C PRO A 98 4.64 -40.87 17.50
N ASP A 99 4.98 -39.64 17.08
CA ASP A 99 5.73 -38.65 17.86
C ASP A 99 4.99 -37.30 18.04
N SER A 100 3.77 -37.12 17.51
CA SER A 100 3.00 -35.90 17.77
C SER A 100 2.26 -36.04 19.10
N ALA A 101 2.72 -35.32 20.12
CA ALA A 101 1.86 -35.00 21.24
C ALA A 101 0.63 -34.24 20.69
N ALA A 102 -0.57 -34.76 20.94
CA ALA A 102 -1.86 -34.17 20.58
C ALA A 102 -2.12 -34.00 19.07
N VAL A 103 -2.50 -35.07 18.38
CA VAL A 103 -3.55 -34.92 17.36
C VAL A 103 -4.87 -34.97 18.13
N ALA A 104 -5.89 -34.20 17.71
CA ALA A 104 -7.23 -34.26 18.29
C ALA A 104 -7.73 -35.71 18.45
N ASP A 105 -8.59 -35.93 19.44
CA ASP A 105 -9.09 -37.27 19.78
C ASP A 105 -9.61 -37.99 18.52
N PRO A 106 -9.12 -39.21 18.21
CA PRO A 106 -9.59 -39.97 17.05
C PRO A 106 -11.11 -40.13 16.97
N GLU A 107 -11.82 -40.13 18.11
CA GLU A 107 -13.28 -40.18 18.17
C GLU A 107 -13.92 -38.86 17.67
N VAL A 108 -13.35 -37.71 18.05
CA VAL A 108 -13.78 -36.39 17.54
C VAL A 108 -13.52 -36.30 16.03
N LEU A 109 -12.34 -36.73 15.57
CA LEU A 109 -12.01 -36.72 14.15
C LEU A 109 -12.95 -37.62 13.33
N ALA A 110 -13.34 -38.77 13.88
CA ALA A 110 -14.30 -39.67 13.22
C ALA A 110 -15.69 -39.04 13.09
N ARG A 111 -16.13 -38.28 14.10
CA ARG A 111 -17.38 -37.49 14.08
C ARG A 111 -17.36 -36.36 13.06
N LEU A 112 -16.19 -35.78 12.80
CA LEU A 112 -15.95 -34.88 11.66
C LEU A 112 -15.88 -35.63 10.30
N GLY A 113 -16.15 -36.93 10.26
CA GLY A 113 -16.13 -37.72 9.02
C GLY A 113 -14.73 -38.06 8.51
N LEU A 114 -13.69 -37.90 9.34
CA LEU A 114 -12.32 -38.24 8.98
C LEU A 114 -12.03 -39.72 9.17
N LYS A 115 -11.21 -40.26 8.28
CA LYS A 115 -10.82 -41.67 8.28
C LYS A 115 -9.46 -41.81 8.95
N VAL A 116 -9.42 -41.97 10.26
CA VAL A 116 -8.17 -42.20 11.00
C VAL A 116 -7.91 -43.70 11.11
N ALA A 117 -6.76 -44.18 10.63
CA ALA A 117 -6.38 -45.59 10.75
C ALA A 117 -6.28 -46.00 12.22
N HIS A 118 -6.72 -47.21 12.54
CA HIS A 118 -6.55 -47.76 13.89
C HIS A 118 -5.05 -47.83 14.25
N PRO A 119 -4.62 -47.40 15.45
CA PRO A 119 -3.20 -47.33 15.81
C PRO A 119 -2.48 -48.68 15.67
N ASP A 120 -3.13 -49.78 16.05
CA ASP A 120 -2.58 -51.14 15.90
C ASP A 120 -2.55 -51.66 14.45
N ALA A 121 -3.23 -51.00 13.52
CA ALA A 121 -3.18 -51.28 12.08
C ALA A 121 -2.26 -50.30 11.31
N ALA A 122 -1.84 -49.19 11.93
CA ALA A 122 -1.03 -48.17 11.27
C ALA A 122 0.31 -48.74 10.77
N HIS A 123 0.62 -48.46 9.50
CA HIS A 123 1.80 -49.05 8.84
C HIS A 123 2.37 -48.14 7.73
N PRO A 124 3.71 -48.03 7.58
CA PRO A 124 4.33 -47.19 6.55
C PRO A 124 3.97 -47.55 5.09
N ILE A 125 3.47 -48.75 4.83
CA ILE A 125 2.98 -49.11 3.49
C ILE A 125 1.73 -48.32 3.11
N LEU A 126 0.88 -47.98 4.08
CA LEU A 126 -0.36 -47.22 3.81
C LEU A 126 -0.01 -45.81 3.32
N GLU A 127 1.03 -45.20 3.89
CA GLU A 127 1.55 -43.90 3.45
C GLU A 127 2.01 -43.96 1.98
N LYS A 128 2.75 -45.01 1.61
CA LYS A 128 3.17 -45.25 0.21
C LYS A 128 2.00 -45.46 -0.75
N LEU A 129 0.84 -45.85 -0.24
CA LEU A 129 -0.39 -46.07 -1.01
C LEU A 129 -1.33 -44.84 -1.00
N GLY A 130 -0.91 -43.73 -0.37
CA GLY A 130 -1.63 -42.45 -0.37
C GLY A 130 -2.38 -42.12 0.91
N ALA A 131 -2.15 -42.85 2.01
CA ALA A 131 -2.51 -42.35 3.34
C ALA A 131 -1.57 -41.21 3.73
N LEU A 132 -2.04 -40.29 4.58
CA LEU A 132 -1.26 -39.13 5.03
C LEU A 132 -1.03 -39.22 6.54
N PRO A 133 0.11 -38.74 7.06
CA PRO A 133 0.25 -38.58 8.50
C PRO A 133 -0.79 -37.58 9.01
N ALA A 134 -1.40 -37.88 10.17
CA ALA A 134 -2.39 -37.02 10.83
C ALA A 134 -1.73 -35.81 11.52
N THR A 135 -0.93 -35.01 10.80
CA THR A 135 -0.39 -33.77 11.37
C THR A 135 -1.51 -32.76 11.58
N PRO A 136 -1.42 -31.85 12.56
CA PRO A 136 -2.47 -30.85 12.81
C PRO A 136 -2.88 -30.08 11.55
N ARG A 137 -1.91 -29.61 10.76
CA ARG A 137 -2.17 -28.94 9.48
C ARG A 137 -2.83 -29.86 8.44
N ALA A 138 -2.41 -31.12 8.34
CA ALA A 138 -3.01 -32.06 7.38
C ALA A 138 -4.47 -32.41 7.72
N VAL A 139 -4.80 -32.49 9.02
CA VAL A 139 -6.18 -32.67 9.51
C VAL A 139 -7.01 -31.43 9.19
N LEU A 140 -6.50 -30.25 9.51
CA LEU A 140 -7.19 -28.98 9.35
C LEU A 140 -7.55 -28.69 7.88
N THR A 141 -6.64 -28.97 6.94
CA THR A 141 -6.85 -28.70 5.51
C THR A 141 -7.69 -29.78 4.81
N THR A 142 -8.31 -30.70 5.55
CA THR A 142 -9.22 -31.68 4.93
C THR A 142 -10.53 -31.02 4.50
N PRO A 143 -11.15 -31.49 3.40
CA PRO A 143 -12.45 -30.97 2.96
C PRO A 143 -13.53 -31.07 4.04
N GLN A 144 -13.47 -32.11 4.88
CA GLN A 144 -14.45 -32.32 5.95
C GLN A 144 -14.36 -31.27 7.05
N VAL A 145 -13.15 -30.94 7.53
CA VAL A 145 -12.97 -29.89 8.55
C VAL A 145 -13.37 -28.53 7.98
N ARG A 146 -12.99 -28.24 6.73
CA ARG A 146 -13.41 -27.00 6.06
C ARG A 146 -14.93 -26.88 5.92
N ALA A 147 -15.61 -27.97 5.58
CA ALA A 147 -17.07 -28.01 5.50
C ALA A 147 -17.73 -27.86 6.88
N ALA A 148 -17.15 -28.46 7.93
CA ALA A 148 -17.65 -28.33 9.29
C ALA A 148 -17.52 -26.88 9.81
N VAL A 149 -16.40 -26.21 9.54
CA VAL A 149 -16.20 -24.80 9.88
C VAL A 149 -17.19 -23.90 9.13
N ALA A 150 -17.36 -24.11 7.82
CA ALA A 150 -18.33 -23.32 7.05
C ALA A 150 -19.78 -23.49 7.55
N ALA A 151 -20.15 -24.67 8.05
CA ALA A 151 -21.47 -24.94 8.62
C ALA A 151 -21.58 -24.64 10.13
N SER A 152 -20.53 -24.11 10.77
CA SER A 152 -20.46 -24.00 12.23
C SER A 152 -21.41 -22.96 12.83
N LEU A 153 -21.80 -21.96 12.04
CA LEU A 153 -22.77 -20.93 12.43
C LEU A 153 -24.23 -21.39 12.30
N ASP A 154 -24.49 -22.41 11.46
CA ASP A 154 -25.83 -22.94 11.21
C ASP A 154 -26.33 -23.77 12.41
N ALA A 155 -27.11 -23.14 13.30
CA ALA A 155 -27.70 -23.78 14.48
C ALA A 155 -28.56 -25.04 14.19
N ASP A 156 -29.03 -25.21 12.94
CA ASP A 156 -29.80 -26.37 12.50
C ASP A 156 -28.94 -27.53 11.95
N GLY A 157 -27.64 -27.31 11.71
CA GLY A 157 -26.75 -28.28 11.04
C GLY A 157 -26.38 -29.51 11.88
N GLY A 158 -26.33 -29.36 13.21
CA GLY A 158 -26.02 -30.44 14.16
C GLY A 158 -27.23 -31.02 14.89
N ALA A 159 -28.38 -30.33 14.87
CA ALA A 159 -29.54 -30.70 15.70
C ALA A 159 -30.24 -32.00 15.29
N TRP A 160 -29.94 -32.55 14.09
CA TRP A 160 -30.59 -33.75 13.55
C TRP A 160 -29.69 -34.99 13.52
N ASP A 161 -28.39 -34.86 13.78
CA ASP A 161 -27.42 -35.97 13.80
C ASP A 161 -26.60 -35.91 15.11
N GLU A 162 -26.99 -36.71 16.11
CA GLU A 162 -26.35 -36.80 17.44
C GLU A 162 -24.84 -37.13 17.37
N ASP A 163 -24.34 -37.59 16.21
CA ASP A 163 -22.95 -37.98 16.00
C ASP A 163 -22.05 -36.82 15.49
N THR A 164 -22.57 -35.60 15.26
CA THR A 164 -21.77 -34.43 14.82
C THR A 164 -21.34 -33.58 16.02
N PRO A 165 -20.08 -33.05 16.08
CA PRO A 165 -19.67 -32.15 17.16
C PRO A 165 -20.53 -30.88 17.17
N ASP A 166 -20.82 -30.36 18.36
CA ASP A 166 -21.43 -29.02 18.49
C ASP A 166 -20.41 -27.91 18.19
N ALA A 167 -20.88 -26.66 18.16
CA ALA A 167 -20.05 -25.50 17.81
C ALA A 167 -18.87 -25.32 18.77
N ASP A 168 -19.09 -25.48 20.08
CA ASP A 168 -18.05 -25.34 21.10
C ASP A 168 -16.97 -26.42 20.98
N GLU A 169 -17.38 -27.68 20.77
CA GLU A 169 -16.45 -28.80 20.58
C GLU A 169 -15.67 -28.67 19.27
N LEU A 170 -16.32 -28.20 18.19
CA LEU A 170 -15.65 -27.90 16.93
C LEU A 170 -14.64 -26.76 17.10
N ALA A 171 -15.01 -25.67 17.75
CA ALA A 171 -14.14 -24.53 18.02
C ALA A 171 -12.90 -24.96 18.81
N ASP A 172 -13.08 -25.72 19.90
CA ASP A 172 -11.98 -26.25 20.70
C ASP A 172 -11.05 -27.15 19.88
N THR A 173 -11.63 -28.00 19.01
CA THR A 173 -10.87 -28.90 18.15
C THR A 173 -10.06 -28.14 17.11
N VAL A 174 -10.68 -27.16 16.44
CA VAL A 174 -10.04 -26.34 15.42
C VAL A 174 -8.94 -25.47 16.05
N LEU A 175 -9.20 -24.79 17.17
CA LEU A 175 -8.21 -23.97 17.86
C LEU A 175 -7.03 -24.81 18.38
N ALA A 176 -7.26 -26.06 18.82
CA ALA A 176 -6.19 -27.00 19.13
C ALA A 176 -5.31 -27.29 17.90
N LEU A 177 -5.94 -27.62 16.77
CA LEU A 177 -5.24 -27.92 15.51
C LEU A 177 -4.46 -26.71 15.00
N VAL A 178 -5.02 -25.51 15.09
CA VAL A 178 -4.40 -24.24 14.69
C VAL A 178 -3.17 -23.95 15.54
N ARG A 179 -3.29 -24.05 16.88
CA ARG A 179 -2.17 -23.90 17.82
C ARG A 179 -1.08 -24.93 17.54
N ASP A 180 -1.43 -26.20 17.40
CA ASP A 180 -0.48 -27.30 17.25
C ASP A 180 0.15 -27.34 15.85
N ALA A 181 -0.52 -26.76 14.84
CA ALA A 181 0.05 -26.48 13.53
C ALA A 181 0.97 -25.25 13.51
N GLY A 182 0.87 -24.37 14.52
CA GLY A 182 1.59 -23.11 14.58
C GLY A 182 1.22 -22.17 13.43
N LEU A 183 -0.07 -22.06 13.10
CA LEU A 183 -0.51 -21.18 12.01
C LEU A 183 -0.35 -19.70 12.36
N GLU A 184 0.13 -18.90 11.44
CA GLU A 184 0.13 -17.45 11.59
C GLU A 184 -1.16 -16.84 11.00
N PRO A 185 -1.57 -15.62 11.42
CA PRO A 185 -2.68 -14.92 10.78
C PRO A 185 -2.52 -14.83 9.26
N GLY A 186 -3.56 -15.22 8.52
CA GLY A 186 -3.57 -15.25 7.05
C GLY A 186 -3.06 -16.54 6.40
N ASP A 187 -2.55 -17.52 7.16
CA ASP A 187 -2.14 -18.82 6.61
C ASP A 187 -3.30 -19.61 5.99
N GLU A 188 -4.48 -19.58 6.64
CA GLU A 188 -5.70 -20.29 6.24
C GLU A 188 -6.93 -19.38 6.41
N PRO A 189 -7.15 -18.41 5.50
CA PRO A 189 -8.20 -17.39 5.60
C PRO A 189 -9.63 -17.88 5.88
N TRP A 190 -9.97 -19.06 5.38
CA TRP A 190 -11.29 -19.67 5.53
C TRP A 190 -11.65 -20.00 6.99
N LEU A 191 -10.68 -20.00 7.90
CA LEU A 191 -10.93 -20.16 9.34
C LEU A 191 -11.70 -18.98 9.95
N GLY A 192 -11.78 -17.83 9.25
CA GLY A 192 -12.63 -16.69 9.62
C GLY A 192 -14.10 -17.04 9.78
N ALA A 193 -14.57 -18.10 9.11
CA ALA A 193 -15.94 -18.60 9.23
C ALA A 193 -16.22 -19.40 10.51
N LEU A 194 -15.20 -19.73 11.32
CA LEU A 194 -15.38 -20.52 12.52
C LEU A 194 -16.29 -19.77 13.50
N ALA A 195 -17.44 -20.34 13.83
CA ALA A 195 -18.34 -19.79 14.84
C ALA A 195 -17.68 -19.87 16.22
N LEU A 196 -17.55 -18.73 16.87
CA LEU A 196 -17.07 -18.58 18.24
C LEU A 196 -18.09 -17.77 19.05
N PRO A 197 -18.22 -18.01 20.36
CA PRO A 197 -19.04 -17.17 21.22
C PRO A 197 -18.42 -15.77 21.37
N ASP A 198 -19.25 -14.75 21.24
CA ASP A 198 -18.93 -13.39 21.63
C ASP A 198 -19.05 -13.17 23.15
N GLU A 199 -18.85 -11.93 23.59
CA GLU A 199 -18.93 -11.55 25.00
C GLU A 199 -20.32 -11.68 25.64
N ASP A 200 -21.39 -11.79 24.83
CA ASP A 200 -22.75 -12.08 25.26
C ASP A 200 -23.11 -13.59 25.15
N GLY A 201 -22.21 -14.39 24.58
CA GLY A 201 -22.37 -15.82 24.33
C GLY A 201 -23.17 -16.16 23.07
N GLU A 202 -23.38 -15.18 22.18
CA GLU A 202 -23.96 -15.41 20.86
C GLU A 202 -22.86 -15.87 19.88
N LEU A 203 -23.20 -16.79 18.97
CA LEU A 203 -22.23 -17.31 18.01
C LEU A 203 -22.05 -16.31 16.85
N ALA A 204 -20.80 -15.93 16.60
CA ALA A 204 -20.41 -15.10 15.47
C ALA A 204 -19.19 -15.69 14.75
N PRO A 205 -18.98 -15.40 13.45
CA PRO A 205 -17.76 -15.79 12.75
C PRO A 205 -16.52 -15.19 13.41
N ALA A 206 -15.46 -15.99 13.56
CA ALA A 206 -14.20 -15.55 14.15
C ALA A 206 -13.63 -14.28 13.47
N GLY A 207 -13.81 -14.13 12.15
CA GLY A 207 -13.38 -12.96 11.39
C GLY A 207 -14.11 -11.65 11.71
N GLU A 208 -15.22 -11.72 12.45
CA GLU A 208 -16.02 -10.58 12.89
C GLU A 208 -15.81 -10.23 14.37
N LEU A 209 -15.01 -11.03 15.09
CA LEU A 209 -14.74 -10.84 16.51
C LEU A 209 -13.44 -10.08 16.76
N VAL A 210 -13.41 -9.34 17.86
CA VAL A 210 -12.23 -8.61 18.35
C VAL A 210 -11.62 -9.31 19.55
N PHE A 211 -10.29 -9.37 19.62
CA PHE A 211 -9.59 -9.94 20.78
C PHE A 211 -9.65 -8.97 21.98
N PRO A 212 -10.20 -9.37 23.14
CA PRO A 212 -10.39 -8.49 24.27
C PRO A 212 -9.06 -7.95 24.81
N GLY A 213 -8.96 -6.62 24.93
CA GLY A 213 -7.76 -5.95 25.43
C GLY A 213 -6.58 -5.86 24.44
N GLY A 214 -6.76 -6.34 23.20
CA GLY A 214 -5.81 -6.21 22.08
C GLY A 214 -5.63 -4.75 21.61
N PRO A 215 -4.63 -4.46 20.77
CA PRO A 215 -4.42 -3.13 20.19
C PRO A 215 -5.65 -2.52 19.52
N PHE A 216 -6.35 -3.28 18.67
CA PHE A 216 -7.53 -2.80 17.94
C PHE A 216 -8.71 -2.52 18.89
N ALA A 217 -8.98 -3.43 19.83
CA ALA A 217 -10.02 -3.27 20.85
C ALA A 217 -9.91 -1.97 21.67
N ARG A 218 -8.69 -1.42 21.83
CA ARG A 218 -8.45 -0.18 22.61
C ARG A 218 -8.70 1.09 21.82
N ILE A 219 -8.72 1.01 20.49
CA ILE A 219 -8.86 2.17 19.61
C ILE A 219 -10.21 2.20 18.90
N MET A 220 -10.90 1.07 18.81
CA MET A 220 -12.24 0.96 18.26
C MET A 220 -13.25 1.71 19.15
N ARG A 221 -14.30 2.29 18.57
CA ARG A 221 -15.44 2.81 19.32
C ARG A 221 -16.14 1.67 20.06
N GLU A 222 -16.74 2.01 21.19
CA GLU A 222 -17.53 1.08 21.99
C GLU A 222 -18.71 0.54 21.16
N ASP A 223 -19.01 -0.76 21.29
CA ASP A 223 -20.14 -1.47 20.65
C ASP A 223 -20.12 -1.55 19.10
N GLU A 224 -19.00 -1.29 18.40
CA GLU A 224 -18.92 -1.44 16.93
C GLU A 224 -18.76 -2.90 16.48
N LEU A 225 -17.88 -3.65 17.14
CA LEU A 225 -17.68 -5.09 16.91
C LEU A 225 -17.64 -5.84 18.25
N PRO A 226 -18.27 -7.03 18.34
CA PRO A 226 -18.24 -7.83 19.54
C PRO A 226 -16.83 -8.35 19.84
N CYS A 227 -16.47 -8.36 21.13
CA CYS A 227 -15.29 -9.10 21.57
C CYS A 227 -15.57 -10.60 21.63
N VAL A 228 -14.55 -11.42 21.37
CA VAL A 228 -14.63 -12.87 21.67
C VAL A 228 -14.79 -13.08 23.18
N GLU A 229 -15.55 -14.11 23.57
CA GLU A 229 -15.79 -14.44 24.98
C GLU A 229 -14.48 -14.48 25.79
N GLN A 230 -14.47 -13.83 26.96
CA GLN A 230 -13.29 -13.71 27.80
C GLN A 230 -12.74 -15.07 28.25
N GLU A 231 -13.59 -16.06 28.53
CA GLU A 231 -13.14 -17.41 28.94
C GLU A 231 -12.38 -18.11 27.81
N LEU A 232 -12.86 -17.96 26.58
CA LEU A 232 -12.20 -18.50 25.38
C LEU A 232 -10.87 -17.79 25.10
N ALA A 233 -10.85 -16.46 25.21
CA ALA A 233 -9.63 -15.65 25.07
C ALA A 233 -8.55 -16.02 26.10
N ASP A 234 -8.94 -16.23 27.36
CA ASP A 234 -8.04 -16.65 28.44
C ASP A 234 -7.48 -18.06 28.21
N LYS A 235 -8.29 -18.96 27.65
CA LYS A 235 -7.92 -20.36 27.38
C LYS A 235 -6.95 -20.51 26.22
N TRP A 236 -7.24 -19.85 25.10
CA TRP A 236 -6.50 -20.05 23.84
C TRP A 236 -5.41 -19.00 23.62
N GLY A 237 -5.56 -17.81 24.18
CA GLY A 237 -4.67 -16.69 23.96
C GLY A 237 -4.77 -16.10 22.55
N GLU A 238 -3.97 -15.08 22.31
CA GLU A 238 -4.02 -14.24 21.10
C GLU A 238 -3.75 -15.02 19.80
N GLN A 239 -2.69 -15.85 19.78
CA GLN A 239 -2.15 -16.39 18.52
C GLN A 239 -3.13 -17.36 17.80
N PRO A 240 -3.75 -18.37 18.45
CA PRO A 240 -4.67 -19.25 17.75
C PRO A 240 -5.94 -18.53 17.28
N LEU A 241 -6.45 -17.59 18.08
CA LEU A 241 -7.64 -16.80 17.74
C LEU A 241 -7.36 -15.86 16.55
N ALA A 242 -6.20 -15.18 16.55
CA ALA A 242 -5.77 -14.34 15.44
C ALA A 242 -5.55 -15.15 14.15
N ALA A 243 -5.03 -16.38 14.26
CA ALA A 243 -4.89 -17.28 13.11
C ALA A 243 -6.24 -17.73 12.52
N CYS A 244 -7.30 -17.75 13.33
CA CYS A 244 -8.68 -17.94 12.87
C CYS A 244 -9.36 -16.65 12.38
N GLY A 245 -8.69 -15.50 12.42
CA GLY A 245 -9.24 -14.23 11.92
C GLY A 245 -9.76 -13.26 12.97
N VAL A 246 -9.72 -13.60 14.27
CA VAL A 246 -10.08 -12.66 15.35
C VAL A 246 -9.17 -11.44 15.30
N LEU A 247 -9.76 -10.24 15.29
CA LEU A 247 -9.06 -8.98 15.15
C LEU A 247 -8.29 -8.62 16.43
N VAL A 248 -6.95 -8.73 16.38
CA VAL A 248 -6.06 -8.27 17.45
C VAL A 248 -5.56 -6.85 17.16
N ASP A 249 -5.16 -6.62 15.91
CA ASP A 249 -4.76 -5.34 15.33
C ASP A 249 -5.64 -5.10 14.08
N PHE A 250 -5.43 -4.00 13.36
CA PHE A 250 -6.08 -3.78 12.06
C PHE A 250 -5.84 -4.97 11.11
N ALA A 251 -6.89 -5.35 10.38
CA ALA A 251 -6.80 -6.32 9.30
C ALA A 251 -6.44 -5.65 7.96
N LEU A 252 -5.75 -6.39 7.10
CA LEU A 252 -5.43 -5.98 5.74
C LEU A 252 -6.32 -6.73 4.76
N VAL A 253 -6.93 -5.98 3.84
CA VAL A 253 -7.47 -6.51 2.60
C VAL A 253 -6.34 -6.60 1.58
N ARG A 254 -6.22 -7.76 0.92
CA ARG A 254 -5.24 -8.05 -0.13
C ARG A 254 -5.94 -8.70 -1.32
N ALA A 255 -6.28 -7.89 -2.31
CA ALA A 255 -6.98 -8.33 -3.51
C ALA A 255 -6.08 -8.14 -4.75
N THR A 256 -6.04 -9.13 -5.64
CA THR A 256 -5.27 -9.07 -6.89
C THR A 256 -6.18 -9.00 -8.09
N ASP A 257 -5.74 -8.32 -9.15
CA ASP A 257 -6.48 -8.19 -10.40
C ASP A 257 -7.91 -7.62 -10.20
N VAL A 258 -8.03 -6.57 -9.39
CA VAL A 258 -9.31 -5.92 -9.07
C VAL A 258 -9.73 -5.02 -10.21
N VAL A 259 -10.88 -5.30 -10.81
CA VAL A 259 -11.51 -4.42 -11.79
C VAL A 259 -12.03 -3.18 -11.07
N LEU A 260 -11.63 -1.99 -11.54
CA LEU A 260 -12.10 -0.73 -10.98
C LEU A 260 -13.42 -0.32 -11.62
N ASP A 261 -14.49 -0.95 -11.12
CA ASP A 261 -15.88 -0.59 -11.42
C ASP A 261 -16.56 -0.25 -10.08
N PRO A 262 -16.86 1.04 -9.79
CA PRO A 262 -17.47 1.45 -8.53
C PRO A 262 -18.74 0.69 -8.18
N ASP A 263 -19.55 0.33 -9.18
CA ASP A 263 -20.81 -0.40 -8.98
C ASP A 263 -20.60 -1.89 -8.60
N GLU A 264 -19.41 -2.45 -8.83
CA GLU A 264 -19.07 -3.84 -8.49
C GLU A 264 -18.22 -3.97 -7.21
N LEU A 265 -17.80 -2.86 -6.60
CA LEU A 265 -16.98 -2.83 -5.39
C LEU A 265 -17.83 -2.80 -4.12
N GLU A 266 -18.78 -3.72 -4.01
CA GLU A 266 -19.57 -3.97 -2.80
C GLU A 266 -19.05 -5.21 -2.04
N PRO A 267 -19.22 -5.30 -0.71
CA PRO A 267 -18.90 -6.52 0.04
C PRO A 267 -19.57 -7.74 -0.58
N ARG A 268 -18.82 -8.84 -0.71
CA ARG A 268 -19.36 -10.11 -1.21
C ARG A 268 -20.36 -10.70 -0.22
N GLU A 269 -21.37 -11.38 -0.74
CA GLU A 269 -22.24 -12.25 0.06
C GLU A 269 -21.44 -13.48 0.55
N SER A 270 -20.80 -13.36 1.71
CA SER A 270 -20.00 -14.38 2.38
C SER A 270 -20.43 -14.49 3.86
N ASP A 271 -20.17 -15.64 4.48
CA ASP A 271 -20.47 -15.88 5.90
C ASP A 271 -19.53 -15.12 6.86
N PHE A 272 -18.44 -14.54 6.33
CA PHE A 272 -17.44 -13.79 7.09
C PHE A 272 -16.69 -12.81 6.16
N PRO A 273 -16.02 -11.78 6.70
CA PRO A 273 -15.22 -10.83 5.94
C PRO A 273 -13.97 -11.50 5.34
N GLU A 274 -14.01 -11.83 4.05
CA GLU A 274 -12.89 -12.45 3.34
C GLU A 274 -11.72 -11.46 3.16
N PRO A 275 -10.47 -11.85 3.45
CA PRO A 275 -9.34 -10.91 3.41
C PRO A 275 -8.91 -10.49 2.00
N ASP A 276 -9.49 -11.04 0.94
CA ASP A 276 -9.26 -10.63 -0.44
C ASP A 276 -10.47 -9.90 -1.06
N ASP A 277 -11.42 -9.46 -0.22
CA ASP A 277 -12.58 -8.71 -0.65
C ASP A 277 -12.36 -7.19 -0.51
N PRO A 278 -12.13 -6.45 -1.61
CA PRO A 278 -12.02 -5.00 -1.58
C PRO A 278 -13.32 -4.30 -1.17
N GLY A 279 -14.48 -4.96 -1.29
CA GLY A 279 -15.77 -4.40 -0.91
C GLY A 279 -15.89 -4.11 0.59
N LEU A 280 -15.08 -4.76 1.43
CA LEU A 280 -15.03 -4.52 2.88
C LEU A 280 -14.44 -3.17 3.27
N LEU A 281 -13.87 -2.44 2.32
CA LEU A 281 -13.25 -1.14 2.55
C LEU A 281 -14.31 -0.04 2.49
N ASP A 282 -14.42 0.77 3.55
CA ASP A 282 -15.37 1.89 3.63
C ASP A 282 -15.19 2.88 2.45
N ALA A 283 -16.28 3.20 1.75
CA ALA A 283 -16.28 4.12 0.60
C ALA A 283 -15.25 3.77 -0.50
N VAL A 284 -15.01 2.47 -0.74
CA VAL A 284 -14.10 1.98 -1.80
C VAL A 284 -14.58 2.32 -3.21
N ASP A 285 -15.90 2.40 -3.40
CA ASP A 285 -16.55 2.91 -4.60
C ASP A 285 -16.11 4.34 -4.90
N VAL A 286 -16.12 5.23 -3.89
CA VAL A 286 -15.69 6.63 -4.03
C VAL A 286 -14.18 6.72 -4.31
N TRP A 287 -13.37 5.85 -3.68
CA TRP A 287 -11.94 5.77 -4.04
C TRP A 287 -11.73 5.34 -5.49
N SER A 288 -12.55 4.40 -5.98
CA SER A 288 -12.52 3.94 -7.36
C SER A 288 -12.90 5.07 -8.32
N GLU A 289 -13.97 5.82 -8.04
CA GLU A 289 -14.38 7.01 -8.80
C GLU A 289 -13.26 8.05 -8.87
N ASP A 290 -12.66 8.41 -7.72
CA ASP A 290 -11.53 9.36 -7.63
C ASP A 290 -10.31 8.90 -8.45
N VAL A 291 -10.09 7.59 -8.56
CA VAL A 291 -9.04 7.01 -9.40
C VAL A 291 -9.43 7.10 -10.88
N LEU A 292 -10.68 6.79 -11.23
CA LEU A 292 -11.17 6.82 -12.61
C LEU A 292 -11.20 8.23 -13.20
N ASP A 293 -11.53 9.25 -12.40
CA ASP A 293 -11.55 10.67 -12.80
C ASP A 293 -10.18 11.18 -13.30
N ARG A 294 -9.09 10.47 -12.98
CA ARG A 294 -7.74 10.79 -13.45
C ARG A 294 -7.44 10.27 -14.86
N PHE A 295 -8.30 9.40 -15.40
CA PHE A 295 -8.10 8.74 -16.67
C PHE A 295 -9.18 9.17 -17.67
N PRO A 296 -8.88 9.15 -18.98
CA PRO A 296 -9.91 9.39 -19.98
C PRO A 296 -10.97 8.30 -19.95
N ASP A 297 -12.22 8.67 -20.26
CA ASP A 297 -13.33 7.72 -20.42
C ASP A 297 -12.94 6.54 -21.33
N SER A 298 -13.18 5.33 -20.85
CA SER A 298 -12.83 4.09 -21.54
C SER A 298 -13.98 3.07 -21.50
N PRO A 299 -14.20 2.28 -22.55
CA PRO A 299 -15.27 1.27 -22.57
C PRO A 299 -14.97 0.03 -21.71
N VAL A 300 -13.74 -0.12 -21.23
CA VAL A 300 -13.32 -1.21 -20.34
C VAL A 300 -12.71 -0.57 -19.10
N PRO A 301 -13.18 -0.92 -17.89
CA PRO A 301 -12.60 -0.40 -16.66
C PRO A 301 -11.13 -0.83 -16.53
N PRO A 302 -10.26 0.04 -15.98
CA PRO A 302 -8.90 -0.32 -15.66
C PRO A 302 -8.85 -1.33 -14.50
N VAL A 303 -7.68 -1.96 -14.30
CA VAL A 303 -7.49 -3.00 -13.29
C VAL A 303 -6.40 -2.59 -12.30
N ALA A 304 -6.70 -2.60 -11.01
CA ALA A 304 -5.67 -2.52 -9.97
C ALA A 304 -5.01 -3.89 -9.82
N THR A 305 -3.70 -3.97 -10.11
CA THR A 305 -2.99 -5.26 -10.12
C THR A 305 -2.95 -5.91 -8.74
N GLU A 306 -2.82 -5.08 -7.70
CA GLU A 306 -2.86 -5.50 -6.30
C GLU A 306 -3.35 -4.31 -5.46
N ILE A 307 -4.36 -4.54 -4.64
CA ILE A 307 -4.84 -3.63 -3.60
C ILE A 307 -4.39 -4.22 -2.26
N VAL A 308 -3.61 -3.45 -1.50
CA VAL A 308 -3.31 -3.72 -0.10
C VAL A 308 -3.82 -2.55 0.72
N ALA A 309 -4.85 -2.78 1.53
CA ALA A 309 -5.58 -1.72 2.22
C ALA A 309 -5.91 -2.12 3.65
N VAL A 310 -6.00 -1.14 4.55
CA VAL A 310 -6.47 -1.36 5.92
C VAL A 310 -7.98 -1.21 5.94
N ARG A 311 -8.69 -2.23 6.44
CA ARG A 311 -10.15 -2.16 6.65
C ARG A 311 -10.48 -1.60 8.03
N ASP A 312 -11.76 -1.31 8.26
CA ASP A 312 -12.33 -0.91 9.55
C ASP A 312 -11.71 0.39 10.14
N LEU A 313 -11.24 1.29 9.28
CA LEU A 313 -10.71 2.60 9.69
C LEU A 313 -11.82 3.50 10.25
N ASP A 314 -13.04 3.32 9.75
CA ASP A 314 -14.25 4.01 10.16
C ASP A 314 -14.70 3.62 11.57
N LEU A 315 -14.28 2.47 12.10
CA LEU A 315 -14.63 2.00 13.46
C LEU A 315 -13.77 2.64 14.56
N VAL A 316 -12.73 3.40 14.21
CA VAL A 316 -11.80 4.02 15.18
C VAL A 316 -12.49 5.14 15.96
N ASP A 317 -12.31 5.13 17.28
CA ASP A 317 -12.75 6.20 18.16
C ASP A 317 -12.00 7.51 17.87
N ASP A 318 -12.76 8.61 17.80
CA ASP A 318 -12.25 9.92 17.39
C ASP A 318 -11.13 10.43 18.33
N GLU A 319 -11.15 10.03 19.61
CA GLU A 319 -10.12 10.37 20.60
C GLU A 319 -8.88 9.45 20.50
N GLN A 320 -8.99 8.30 19.83
CA GLN A 320 -7.95 7.27 19.73
C GLN A 320 -7.13 7.31 18.43
N TRP A 321 -7.43 8.23 17.51
CA TRP A 321 -6.65 8.42 16.28
C TRP A 321 -5.13 8.55 16.49
N PRO A 322 -4.60 9.22 17.54
CA PRO A 322 -3.16 9.21 17.81
C PRO A 322 -2.58 7.80 18.00
N ALA A 323 -3.31 6.92 18.70
CA ALA A 323 -2.90 5.53 18.90
C ALA A 323 -3.08 4.69 17.63
N ALA A 324 -4.18 4.89 16.88
CA ALA A 324 -4.44 4.23 15.61
C ALA A 324 -3.37 4.56 14.56
N LEU A 325 -3.02 5.84 14.40
CA LEU A 325 -1.95 6.27 13.49
C LEU A 325 -0.60 5.66 13.90
N ALA A 326 -0.32 5.49 15.20
CA ALA A 326 0.90 4.82 15.66
C ALA A 326 0.93 3.31 15.36
N LEU A 327 -0.22 2.64 15.25
CA LEU A 327 -0.32 1.27 14.70
C LEU A 327 -0.06 1.29 13.18
N LEU A 328 -0.75 2.17 12.45
CA LEU A 328 -0.63 2.32 11.00
C LEU A 328 0.78 2.69 10.51
N ALA A 329 1.59 3.34 11.34
CA ALA A 329 2.98 3.66 11.04
C ALA A 329 3.94 2.45 11.12
N ARG A 330 3.49 1.27 11.54
CA ARG A 330 4.31 0.05 11.66
C ARG A 330 4.02 -0.93 10.51
N PRO A 331 5.03 -1.60 9.93
CA PRO A 331 4.78 -2.70 8.99
C PRO A 331 3.98 -3.83 9.67
N PRO A 332 3.08 -4.51 8.94
CA PRO A 332 2.81 -4.35 7.51
C PRO A 332 1.82 -3.22 7.16
N LEU A 333 1.12 -2.63 8.13
CA LEU A 333 0.09 -1.59 7.90
C LEU A 333 0.67 -0.34 7.20
N ARG A 334 1.92 0.02 7.55
CA ARG A 334 2.65 1.11 6.92
C ARG A 334 2.76 0.96 5.40
N ASP A 335 2.87 -0.27 4.91
CA ASP A 335 3.00 -0.53 3.47
C ASP A 335 1.69 -0.24 2.74
N ALA A 336 0.54 -0.63 3.32
CA ALA A 336 -0.79 -0.31 2.80
C ALA A 336 -1.07 1.20 2.73
N LEU A 337 -0.36 2.00 3.53
CA LEU A 337 -0.45 3.45 3.56
C LEU A 337 0.52 4.14 2.59
N THR A 338 1.70 3.57 2.36
CA THR A 338 2.81 4.29 1.71
C THR A 338 3.19 3.75 0.33
N GLN A 339 2.81 2.52 -0.01
CA GLN A 339 3.12 1.92 -1.30
C GLN A 339 2.03 2.29 -2.33
N PRO A 340 2.39 2.87 -3.49
CA PRO A 340 1.42 3.23 -4.52
C PRO A 340 0.79 1.99 -5.16
N VAL A 341 -0.46 2.13 -5.60
CA VAL A 341 -1.20 1.09 -6.32
C VAL A 341 -0.93 1.24 -7.81
N ARG A 342 -0.66 0.12 -8.48
CA ARG A 342 -0.46 0.09 -9.94
C ARG A 342 -1.77 -0.22 -10.63
N ILE A 343 -2.15 0.65 -11.55
CA ILE A 343 -3.34 0.53 -12.39
C ILE A 343 -2.91 0.14 -13.79
N LEU A 344 -3.46 -0.96 -14.30
CA LEU A 344 -3.31 -1.40 -15.69
C LEU A 344 -4.44 -0.79 -16.51
N LEU A 345 -4.07 0.01 -17.51
CA LEU A 345 -5.02 0.66 -18.41
C LEU A 345 -5.38 -0.29 -19.59
N PRO A 346 -6.55 -0.09 -20.23
CA PRO A 346 -7.02 -0.96 -21.32
C PRO A 346 -6.10 -0.99 -22.56
N ASP A 347 -5.26 0.01 -22.75
CA ASP A 347 -4.26 0.07 -23.83
C ASP A 347 -2.96 -0.71 -23.51
N GLY A 348 -2.89 -1.32 -22.33
CA GLY A 348 -1.73 -2.09 -21.83
C GLY A 348 -0.65 -1.25 -21.17
N THR A 349 -0.84 0.08 -21.06
CA THR A 349 0.03 0.93 -20.24
C THR A 349 -0.33 0.81 -18.76
N HIS A 350 0.50 1.39 -17.89
CA HIS A 350 0.23 1.39 -16.46
C HIS A 350 0.47 2.76 -15.86
N GLU A 351 -0.33 3.07 -14.86
CA GLU A 351 -0.26 4.29 -14.07
C GLU A 351 -0.16 3.94 -12.59
N VAL A 352 0.33 4.89 -11.80
CA VAL A 352 0.41 4.75 -10.34
C VAL A 352 -0.55 5.71 -9.64
N VAL A 353 -1.29 5.17 -8.69
CA VAL A 353 -2.28 5.91 -7.92
C VAL A 353 -2.03 5.76 -6.43
N ARG A 354 -2.66 6.65 -5.67
CA ARG A 354 -2.59 6.66 -4.23
C ARG A 354 -3.27 5.40 -3.67
N PRO A 355 -2.68 4.70 -2.68
CA PRO A 355 -3.35 3.58 -2.06
C PRO A 355 -4.59 4.04 -1.29
N TYR A 356 -5.60 3.17 -1.23
CA TYR A 356 -6.87 3.43 -0.55
C TYR A 356 -6.67 3.96 0.88
N THR A 357 -5.83 3.32 1.69
CA THR A 357 -5.59 3.72 3.09
C THR A 357 -5.12 5.18 3.20
N ALA A 358 -4.26 5.62 2.29
CA ALA A 358 -3.79 7.01 2.25
C ALA A 358 -4.87 7.98 1.78
N TRP A 359 -5.68 7.57 0.81
CA TRP A 359 -6.82 8.35 0.33
C TRP A 359 -7.86 8.55 1.44
N TRP A 360 -8.22 7.48 2.16
CA TRP A 360 -9.21 7.52 3.22
C TRP A 360 -8.74 8.43 4.36
N LEU A 361 -7.53 8.23 4.89
CA LEU A 361 -7.01 9.03 6.00
C LEU A 361 -6.85 10.51 5.67
N ARG A 362 -6.62 10.86 4.39
CA ARG A 362 -6.57 12.26 3.93
C ARG A 362 -7.92 12.97 4.04
N GLY A 363 -8.99 12.24 3.72
CA GLY A 363 -10.37 12.74 3.68
C GLY A 363 -11.05 12.80 5.05
N HIS A 364 -10.50 12.12 6.06
CA HIS A 364 -11.14 11.94 7.38
C HIS A 364 -10.48 12.77 8.49
N PRO A 365 -11.23 13.17 9.54
CA PRO A 365 -10.76 14.08 10.59
C PRO A 365 -9.79 13.44 11.62
N VAL A 366 -8.75 12.75 11.14
CA VAL A 366 -7.88 11.88 11.94
C VAL A 366 -6.74 12.61 12.67
N LEU A 367 -6.53 13.91 12.42
CA LEU A 367 -5.50 14.71 13.11
C LEU A 367 -6.16 15.80 13.95
N GLY A 368 -6.42 15.50 15.22
CA GLY A 368 -7.03 16.44 16.17
C GLY A 368 -8.42 16.92 15.73
N GLY A 369 -9.23 16.01 15.15
CA GLY A 369 -10.57 16.33 14.61
C GLY A 369 -10.54 17.07 13.27
N ARG A 370 -9.38 17.10 12.60
CA ARG A 370 -9.20 17.80 11.31
C ARG A 370 -8.69 16.85 10.25
N ARG A 371 -9.10 17.12 9.00
CA ARG A 371 -8.60 16.41 7.83
C ARG A 371 -7.12 16.71 7.64
N PRO A 372 -6.24 15.69 7.55
CA PRO A 372 -4.83 15.87 7.31
C PRO A 372 -4.51 16.63 6.01
N ALA A 373 -5.28 16.35 4.95
CA ALA A 373 -5.16 17.05 3.68
C ALA A 373 -5.44 18.54 3.89
N GLY A 374 -4.43 19.37 3.61
CA GLY A 374 -4.52 20.82 3.80
C GLY A 374 -3.95 21.33 5.13
N LEU A 375 -3.34 20.47 5.93
CA LEU A 375 -2.50 20.85 7.07
C LEU A 375 -1.03 20.86 6.67
N ARG A 376 -0.20 21.58 7.43
CA ARG A 376 1.27 21.47 7.36
C ARG A 376 1.82 20.91 8.67
N ALA A 377 2.94 20.19 8.56
CA ALA A 377 3.65 19.68 9.72
C ALA A 377 4.22 20.86 10.55
N ALA A 378 4.24 20.69 11.88
CA ALA A 378 4.78 21.72 12.75
C ALA A 378 6.29 21.93 12.53
N GLY A 379 6.74 23.19 12.47
CA GLY A 379 8.16 23.51 12.22
C GLY A 379 8.68 23.16 10.81
N SER A 380 7.79 22.85 9.87
CA SER A 380 8.14 22.54 8.48
C SER A 380 8.45 23.80 7.64
N ASP A 381 8.54 23.63 6.32
CA ASP A 381 8.92 24.68 5.36
C ASP A 381 8.25 26.04 5.63
N PRO A 382 9.04 27.09 5.97
CA PRO A 382 8.53 28.42 6.25
C PRO A 382 7.68 29.03 5.13
N LEU A 383 7.87 28.58 3.87
CA LEU A 383 7.11 29.06 2.71
C LEU A 383 5.65 28.62 2.71
N LEU A 384 5.26 27.62 3.51
CA LEU A 384 3.88 27.16 3.63
C LEU A 384 3.12 27.83 4.78
N ARG A 385 3.81 28.63 5.61
CA ARG A 385 3.20 29.35 6.73
C ARG A 385 2.15 30.35 6.21
N GLY A 386 0.98 30.36 6.83
CA GLY A 386 -0.14 31.25 6.46
C GLY A 386 -1.04 30.68 5.36
N LEU A 387 -0.48 29.89 4.43
CA LEU A 387 -1.23 29.16 3.40
C LEU A 387 -1.88 27.87 3.92
N TYR A 388 -1.23 27.25 4.90
CA TYR A 388 -1.65 26.01 5.53
C TYR A 388 -1.66 26.16 7.05
N ASP A 389 -2.69 25.59 7.68
CA ASP A 389 -2.79 25.54 9.13
C ASP A 389 -1.84 24.47 9.67
N GLU A 390 -1.27 24.71 10.85
CA GLU A 390 -0.32 23.80 11.47
C GLU A 390 -1.07 22.63 12.15
N ALA A 391 -0.65 21.40 11.86
CA ALA A 391 -1.07 20.22 12.60
C ALA A 391 -0.12 19.98 13.77
N ASP A 392 -0.67 19.64 14.93
CA ASP A 392 0.11 19.01 15.98
C ASP A 392 0.35 17.55 15.60
N ALA A 393 1.46 17.32 14.90
CA ALA A 393 1.93 15.99 14.54
C ALA A 393 2.97 15.45 15.55
N THR A 394 2.97 15.97 16.79
CA THR A 394 3.91 15.49 17.81
C THR A 394 3.74 13.99 18.05
N GLY A 395 4.85 13.24 17.99
CA GLY A 395 4.84 11.77 18.03
C GLY A 395 4.84 11.10 16.65
N PHE A 396 4.77 11.90 15.57
CA PHE A 396 4.78 11.42 14.18
C PHE A 396 5.97 12.01 13.40
N ASP A 397 7.13 11.35 13.49
CA ASP A 397 8.36 11.80 12.82
C ASP A 397 8.59 11.14 11.44
N ASP A 398 7.74 10.19 11.04
CA ASP A 398 7.86 9.52 9.74
C ASP A 398 7.32 10.44 8.62
N GLU A 399 8.25 11.11 7.94
CA GLU A 399 7.95 12.01 6.83
C GLU A 399 7.17 11.33 5.69
N GLN A 400 7.41 10.03 5.43
CA GLN A 400 6.70 9.31 4.38
C GLN A 400 5.23 9.10 4.75
N VAL A 401 4.95 8.81 6.03
CA VAL A 401 3.57 8.69 6.50
C VAL A 401 2.88 10.04 6.53
N LEU A 402 3.53 11.11 7.00
CA LEU A 402 2.96 12.46 6.95
C LEU A 402 2.58 12.87 5.52
N ARG A 403 3.44 12.57 4.54
CA ARG A 403 3.13 12.78 3.12
C ARG A 403 1.97 11.90 2.64
N ALA A 404 1.90 10.63 3.05
CA ALA A 404 0.80 9.74 2.71
C ALA A 404 -0.55 10.28 3.24
N LEU A 405 -0.56 10.79 4.48
CA LEU A 405 -1.67 11.51 5.10
C LEU A 405 -1.97 12.86 4.42
N GLY A 406 -1.15 13.34 3.47
CA GLY A 406 -1.36 14.64 2.84
C GLY A 406 -0.99 15.85 3.71
N VAL A 407 -0.23 15.64 4.78
CA VAL A 407 0.34 16.74 5.57
C VAL A 407 1.51 17.35 4.80
N ARG A 408 1.46 18.67 4.58
CA ARG A 408 2.47 19.40 3.82
C ARG A 408 3.75 19.60 4.62
N THR A 409 4.88 19.17 4.06
CA THR A 409 6.20 19.21 4.70
C THR A 409 7.14 20.22 4.03
N SER A 410 7.07 20.33 2.69
CA SER A 410 7.81 21.33 1.91
C SER A 410 7.10 21.67 0.62
N VAL A 411 7.43 22.83 0.04
CA VAL A 411 6.95 23.23 -1.29
C VAL A 411 7.37 22.21 -2.35
N ALA A 412 8.61 21.74 -2.32
CA ALA A 412 9.11 20.74 -3.27
C ALA A 412 8.33 19.42 -3.18
N ALA A 413 8.02 18.95 -1.97
CA ALA A 413 7.21 17.74 -1.79
C ALA A 413 5.76 17.94 -2.26
N LEU A 414 5.17 19.12 -2.00
CA LEU A 414 3.84 19.46 -2.50
C LEU A 414 3.80 19.48 -4.03
N LEU A 415 4.75 20.16 -4.68
CA LEU A 415 4.78 20.26 -6.15
C LEU A 415 5.10 18.93 -6.84
N ALA A 416 5.72 17.97 -6.15
CA ALA A 416 5.93 16.62 -6.66
C ALA A 416 4.67 15.74 -6.62
N GLU A 417 3.62 16.13 -5.88
CA GLU A 417 2.34 15.41 -5.89
C GLU A 417 1.52 15.77 -7.15
N PRO A 418 0.82 14.79 -7.75
CA PRO A 418 -0.20 15.08 -8.76
C PRO A 418 -1.23 16.09 -8.21
N GLY A 419 -1.47 17.18 -8.94
CA GLY A 419 -2.38 18.26 -8.53
C GLY A 419 -1.81 19.22 -7.48
N GLY A 420 -0.58 19.03 -7.00
CA GLY A 420 0.00 19.88 -5.94
C GLY A 420 0.22 21.33 -6.36
N ALA A 421 0.52 21.59 -7.63
CA ALA A 421 0.60 22.94 -8.18
C ALA A 421 -0.76 23.65 -8.18
N ALA A 422 -1.82 22.96 -8.60
CA ALA A 422 -3.18 23.48 -8.57
C ALA A 422 -3.61 23.82 -7.13
N GLU A 423 -3.38 22.90 -6.18
CA GLU A 423 -3.67 23.16 -4.77
C GLU A 423 -2.93 24.41 -4.25
N LEU A 424 -1.63 24.54 -4.55
CA LEU A 424 -0.86 25.71 -4.12
C LEU A 424 -1.40 27.01 -4.73
N LEU A 425 -1.77 26.99 -6.02
CA LEU A 425 -2.34 28.14 -6.71
C LEU A 425 -3.70 28.53 -6.12
N ASP A 426 -4.57 27.57 -5.80
CA ASP A 426 -5.84 27.81 -5.12
C ASP A 426 -5.62 28.48 -3.75
N ARG A 427 -4.65 28.00 -2.97
CA ARG A 427 -4.28 28.63 -1.69
C ARG A 427 -3.71 30.03 -1.87
N LEU A 428 -2.95 30.24 -2.95
CA LEU A 428 -2.47 31.56 -3.34
C LEU A 428 -3.59 32.46 -3.87
N ALA A 429 -4.73 31.94 -4.34
CA ALA A 429 -5.88 32.74 -4.75
C ALA A 429 -6.81 33.13 -3.58
N ASP A 430 -6.71 32.51 -2.40
CA ASP A 430 -7.58 32.80 -1.23
C ASP A 430 -7.22 34.12 -0.49
N PRO A 431 -7.96 35.23 -0.66
CA PRO A 431 -7.61 36.55 -0.10
C PRO A 431 -7.43 36.56 1.42
N ASP A 432 -8.04 35.63 2.16
CA ASP A 432 -7.96 35.54 3.62
C ASP A 432 -6.64 34.93 4.11
N ARG A 433 -5.84 34.33 3.22
CA ARG A 433 -4.53 33.75 3.55
C ARG A 433 -3.42 34.80 3.53
N PRO A 434 -2.69 35.00 4.65
CA PRO A 434 -1.58 35.94 4.70
C PRO A 434 -0.36 35.38 3.98
N VAL A 435 0.12 36.10 2.96
CA VAL A 435 1.33 35.76 2.19
C VAL A 435 2.20 37.01 2.09
N THR A 436 3.50 36.85 2.32
CA THR A 436 4.46 37.96 2.16
C THR A 436 5.00 38.02 0.73
N SER A 437 5.46 39.19 0.28
CA SER A 437 6.07 39.33 -1.06
C SER A 437 7.32 38.47 -1.25
N GLY A 438 8.13 38.28 -0.19
CA GLY A 438 9.29 37.39 -0.22
C GLY A 438 8.91 35.92 -0.33
N GLN A 439 7.84 35.50 0.36
CA GLN A 439 7.28 34.15 0.23
C GLN A 439 6.72 33.93 -1.17
N LEU A 440 5.96 34.90 -1.69
CA LEU A 440 5.42 34.86 -3.05
C LEU A 440 6.53 34.73 -4.11
N HIS A 441 7.61 35.50 -3.97
CA HIS A 441 8.79 35.41 -4.82
C HIS A 441 9.41 34.01 -4.85
N ALA A 442 9.52 33.36 -3.67
CA ALA A 442 10.06 32.02 -3.58
C ALA A 442 9.10 30.96 -4.16
N LEU A 443 7.80 31.07 -3.89
CA LEU A 443 6.78 30.16 -4.39
C LEU A 443 6.66 30.21 -5.91
N TYR A 444 6.62 31.41 -6.50
CA TYR A 444 6.65 31.55 -7.96
C TYR A 444 7.98 31.12 -8.57
N GLY A 445 9.08 31.31 -7.87
CA GLY A 445 10.37 30.75 -8.27
C GLY A 445 10.38 29.22 -8.31
N ALA A 446 9.59 28.54 -7.46
CA ALA A 446 9.45 27.08 -7.48
C ALA A 446 8.46 26.61 -8.56
N LEU A 447 7.34 27.32 -8.72
CA LEU A 447 6.34 27.03 -9.75
C LEU A 447 6.93 27.19 -11.17
N ALA A 448 7.74 28.22 -11.40
CA ALA A 448 8.38 28.47 -12.70
C ALA A 448 9.35 27.36 -13.16
N GLU A 449 9.71 26.41 -12.28
CA GLU A 449 10.54 25.26 -12.63
C GLU A 449 9.70 24.05 -13.13
N LEU A 450 8.37 24.15 -13.08
CA LEU A 450 7.45 23.12 -13.54
C LEU A 450 7.25 23.14 -15.06
N ASP A 451 6.84 22.00 -15.60
CA ASP A 451 6.36 21.89 -16.98
C ASP A 451 4.97 22.54 -17.10
N PRO A 452 4.75 23.49 -18.04
CA PRO A 452 3.44 24.08 -18.27
C PRO A 452 2.31 23.08 -18.52
N GLU A 453 2.60 21.91 -19.09
CA GLU A 453 1.58 20.87 -19.30
C GLU A 453 1.05 20.26 -17.98
N GLN A 454 1.78 20.43 -16.87
CA GLN A 454 1.40 19.91 -15.56
C GLN A 454 0.60 20.91 -14.71
N VAL A 455 0.41 22.14 -15.20
CA VAL A 455 -0.22 23.22 -14.44
C VAL A 455 -1.45 23.71 -15.18
N THR A 456 -2.60 23.64 -14.52
CA THR A 456 -3.83 24.29 -15.00
C THR A 456 -3.67 25.80 -14.89
N LEU A 457 -4.04 26.51 -15.96
CA LEU A 457 -3.95 27.97 -15.99
C LEU A 457 -4.85 28.58 -14.89
N PRO A 458 -4.30 29.45 -14.02
CA PRO A 458 -5.08 30.08 -12.97
C PRO A 458 -5.91 31.25 -13.54
N ASP A 459 -7.17 31.37 -13.11
CA ASP A 459 -7.99 32.55 -13.39
C ASP A 459 -7.57 33.75 -12.49
N GLU A 460 -7.17 33.47 -11.26
CA GLU A 460 -6.74 34.45 -10.27
C GLU A 460 -5.34 34.13 -9.74
N VAL A 461 -4.53 35.17 -9.53
CA VAL A 461 -3.16 35.06 -9.02
C VAL A 461 -2.92 36.06 -7.90
N ARG A 462 -1.95 35.75 -7.04
CA ARG A 462 -1.49 36.68 -6.02
C ARG A 462 -0.38 37.57 -6.58
N ALA A 463 -0.62 38.87 -6.63
CA ALA A 463 0.35 39.84 -7.14
C ALA A 463 0.74 40.87 -6.07
N VAL A 464 1.84 41.58 -6.32
CA VAL A 464 2.25 42.77 -5.58
C VAL A 464 1.80 44.00 -6.37
N LEU A 465 0.79 44.70 -5.85
CA LEU A 465 0.27 45.96 -6.40
C LEU A 465 0.64 47.11 -5.47
N ASP A 466 1.43 48.06 -5.96
CA ASP A 466 1.89 49.23 -5.19
C ASP A 466 2.45 48.86 -3.79
N GLY A 467 3.23 47.77 -3.74
CA GLY A 467 3.85 47.24 -2.52
C GLY A 467 2.94 46.41 -1.61
N ARG A 468 1.68 46.18 -1.99
CA ARG A 468 0.72 45.35 -1.25
C ARG A 468 0.45 44.05 -1.97
N VAL A 469 0.43 42.95 -1.22
CA VAL A 469 0.08 41.63 -1.73
C VAL A 469 -1.44 41.53 -1.85
N THR A 470 -1.98 41.25 -3.03
CA THR A 470 -3.42 41.18 -3.33
C THR A 470 -3.71 40.13 -4.39
N VAL A 471 -4.91 39.56 -4.36
CA VAL A 471 -5.41 38.67 -5.43
C VAL A 471 -5.90 39.55 -6.57
N VAL A 472 -5.60 39.17 -7.81
CA VAL A 472 -6.02 39.84 -9.04
C VAL A 472 -6.36 38.80 -10.11
N ASP A 473 -7.09 39.21 -11.14
CA ASP A 473 -7.26 38.43 -12.37
C ASP A 473 -5.88 38.19 -13.02
N ALA A 474 -5.61 36.95 -13.44
CA ALA A 474 -4.36 36.58 -14.07
C ALA A 474 -4.06 37.43 -15.33
N ALA A 475 -5.09 37.83 -16.08
CA ALA A 475 -4.95 38.64 -17.29
C ALA A 475 -4.44 40.08 -17.02
N ASP A 476 -4.65 40.58 -15.79
CA ASP A 476 -4.19 41.90 -15.35
C ASP A 476 -2.77 41.88 -14.76
N ALA A 477 -2.27 40.69 -14.40
CA ALA A 477 -0.94 40.54 -13.81
C ALA A 477 0.17 40.52 -14.87
N VAL A 478 1.35 40.99 -14.48
CA VAL A 478 2.55 40.94 -15.33
C VAL A 478 3.76 40.45 -14.56
N VAL A 479 4.68 39.78 -15.25
CA VAL A 479 5.99 39.44 -14.69
C VAL A 479 6.97 40.58 -14.98
N CYS A 480 7.55 41.17 -13.94
CA CYS A 480 8.62 42.15 -14.10
C CYS A 480 9.94 41.42 -14.36
N ASP A 481 10.38 41.40 -15.61
CA ASP A 481 11.54 40.66 -16.08
C ASP A 481 12.84 41.47 -16.04
N SER A 482 12.76 42.79 -15.82
CA SER A 482 13.93 43.66 -15.74
C SER A 482 13.75 44.81 -14.73
N PRO A 483 14.73 45.06 -13.84
CA PRO A 483 14.59 46.04 -12.76
C PRO A 483 14.61 47.50 -13.22
N ASP A 484 15.14 47.80 -14.41
CA ASP A 484 15.04 49.13 -15.02
C ASP A 484 13.61 49.53 -15.41
N LEU A 485 12.70 48.55 -15.52
CA LEU A 485 11.30 48.79 -15.84
C LEU A 485 10.43 49.10 -14.60
N LEU A 486 10.99 49.02 -13.39
CA LEU A 486 10.24 49.27 -12.14
C LEU A 486 9.51 50.63 -12.10
N PRO A 487 10.04 51.74 -12.66
CA PRO A 487 9.31 53.01 -12.72
C PRO A 487 7.97 52.95 -13.47
N PHE A 488 7.76 51.99 -14.37
CA PHE A 488 6.51 51.81 -15.12
C PHE A 488 5.46 50.97 -14.39
N THR A 489 5.72 50.53 -13.15
CA THR A 489 4.89 49.54 -12.46
C THR A 489 3.77 50.13 -11.58
N SER A 490 3.65 51.46 -11.52
CA SER A 490 2.60 52.11 -10.73
C SER A 490 1.21 51.65 -11.17
N GLY A 491 0.43 51.10 -10.24
CA GLY A 491 -0.90 50.56 -10.52
C GLY A 491 -0.93 49.26 -11.33
N VAL A 492 0.23 48.62 -11.53
CA VAL A 492 0.37 47.36 -12.26
C VAL A 492 0.59 46.21 -11.27
N PRO A 493 -0.24 45.15 -11.27
CA PRO A 493 -0.01 43.98 -10.42
C PRO A 493 1.20 43.17 -10.89
N LEU A 494 2.21 43.04 -10.04
CA LEU A 494 3.46 42.34 -10.38
C LEU A 494 3.50 40.93 -9.78
N LEU A 495 3.91 39.95 -10.58
CA LEU A 495 4.27 38.61 -10.10
C LEU A 495 5.77 38.59 -9.76
N PRO A 496 6.16 38.58 -8.48
CA PRO A 496 7.57 38.63 -8.11
C PRO A 496 8.22 37.28 -8.40
N VAL A 497 9.33 37.30 -9.13
CA VAL A 497 10.13 36.09 -9.43
C VAL A 497 11.58 36.48 -9.68
N ARG A 498 12.48 35.48 -9.58
CA ARG A 498 13.87 35.66 -10.02
C ARG A 498 13.85 36.02 -11.51
N PRO A 499 14.58 37.05 -11.98
CA PRO A 499 14.50 37.42 -13.38
C PRO A 499 14.93 36.34 -14.38
N ALA A 500 15.83 35.43 -13.95
CA ALA A 500 16.21 34.27 -14.74
C ALA A 500 15.08 33.23 -14.95
N LEU A 501 13.96 33.37 -14.23
CA LEU A 501 12.76 32.54 -14.34
C LEU A 501 11.54 33.35 -14.80
N ALA A 502 11.74 34.61 -15.21
CA ALA A 502 10.64 35.50 -15.55
C ALA A 502 9.92 35.08 -16.83
N ALA A 503 10.65 34.54 -17.81
CA ALA A 503 10.06 34.04 -19.05
C ALA A 503 9.28 32.74 -18.81
N GLU A 504 9.84 31.85 -17.99
CA GLU A 504 9.26 30.57 -17.61
C GLU A 504 7.97 30.77 -16.82
N LEU A 505 7.94 31.68 -15.84
CA LEU A 505 6.72 32.00 -15.10
C LEU A 505 5.65 32.66 -15.99
N ALA A 506 6.08 33.56 -16.88
CA ALA A 506 5.17 34.22 -17.82
C ALA A 506 4.51 33.20 -18.76
N GLU A 507 5.27 32.24 -19.29
CA GLU A 507 4.75 31.15 -20.10
C GLU A 507 3.86 30.21 -19.29
N LEU A 508 4.25 29.86 -18.07
CA LEU A 508 3.49 28.97 -17.18
C LEU A 508 2.07 29.48 -16.92
N PHE A 509 1.91 30.77 -16.66
CA PHE A 509 0.61 31.40 -16.42
C PHE A 509 0.01 32.06 -17.66
N GLN A 510 0.69 32.02 -18.81
CA GLN A 510 0.30 32.70 -20.04
C GLN A 510 0.03 34.21 -19.84
N VAL A 511 0.86 34.85 -19.02
CA VAL A 511 0.82 36.29 -18.73
C VAL A 511 1.95 37.03 -19.44
N ARG A 512 1.79 38.35 -19.60
CA ARG A 512 2.79 39.18 -20.28
C ARG A 512 3.99 39.47 -19.39
N ARG A 513 5.16 39.59 -20.01
CA ARG A 513 6.30 40.25 -19.37
C ARG A 513 6.16 41.76 -19.48
N LEU A 514 6.64 42.49 -18.50
CA LEU A 514 6.57 43.95 -18.51
C LEU A 514 7.33 44.54 -19.71
N SER A 515 8.47 43.95 -20.08
CA SER A 515 9.26 44.35 -21.25
C SER A 515 8.52 44.23 -22.60
N GLU A 516 7.45 43.44 -22.68
CA GLU A 516 6.62 43.30 -23.89
C GLU A 516 5.56 44.40 -24.00
N SER A 517 5.26 45.07 -22.87
CA SER A 517 4.26 46.13 -22.78
C SER A 517 4.88 47.53 -22.84
N VAL A 518 6.17 47.66 -22.52
CA VAL A 518 6.92 48.93 -22.56
C VAL A 518 7.73 49.00 -23.85
N THR A 519 7.61 50.08 -24.61
CA THR A 519 8.35 50.25 -25.88
C THR A 519 9.83 50.48 -25.60
N GLY A 520 10.13 51.20 -24.52
CA GLY A 520 11.46 51.37 -23.96
C GLY A 520 12.37 52.24 -24.82
N GLY A 521 11.80 53.14 -25.63
CA GLY A 521 12.55 54.03 -26.49
C GLY A 521 13.22 55.13 -25.68
N VAL A 522 14.54 55.32 -25.86
CA VAL A 522 15.27 56.42 -25.23
C VAL A 522 15.07 57.69 -26.06
N ASP A 523 14.39 58.68 -25.47
CA ASP A 523 14.06 59.95 -26.13
C ASP A 523 15.11 61.06 -25.88
N SER A 524 16.01 60.84 -24.92
CA SER A 524 17.06 61.78 -24.51
C SER A 524 18.38 61.57 -25.25
N ALA A 525 19.16 62.64 -25.38
CA ALA A 525 20.52 62.59 -25.92
C ALA A 525 21.54 62.45 -24.78
N GLY A 526 22.47 61.49 -24.90
CA GLY A 526 23.52 61.26 -23.92
C GLY A 526 24.93 61.23 -24.53
N ALA A 527 25.94 61.20 -23.68
CA ALA A 527 27.35 61.10 -24.03
C ALA A 527 27.89 59.68 -23.74
N GLU A 528 28.72 59.15 -24.61
CA GLU A 528 29.33 57.82 -24.41
C GLU A 528 30.56 57.90 -23.50
N HIS A 529 30.67 56.97 -22.55
CA HIS A 529 31.74 56.87 -21.56
C HIS A 529 32.30 55.44 -21.49
N ASP A 530 33.60 55.30 -21.29
CA ASP A 530 34.25 54.01 -21.04
C ASP A 530 33.93 53.50 -19.63
N VAL A 531 33.63 52.20 -19.50
CA VAL A 531 33.49 51.57 -18.18
C VAL A 531 34.87 51.50 -17.49
N PRO A 532 35.02 51.96 -16.24
CA PRO A 532 36.32 51.93 -15.56
C PRO A 532 36.92 50.51 -15.43
N GLU A 533 38.24 50.40 -15.58
CA GLU A 533 38.95 49.11 -15.49
C GLU A 533 38.68 48.32 -14.19
N PRO A 534 38.63 48.94 -12.99
CA PRO A 534 38.27 48.22 -11.77
C PRO A 534 36.88 47.58 -11.80
N VAL A 535 35.90 48.23 -12.43
CA VAL A 535 34.54 47.71 -12.58
C VAL A 535 34.51 46.54 -13.56
N ARG A 536 35.21 46.65 -14.69
CA ARG A 536 35.36 45.52 -15.64
C ARG A 536 36.10 44.34 -15.02
N ALA A 537 37.10 44.60 -14.17
CA ALA A 537 37.81 43.56 -13.44
C ALA A 537 36.91 42.86 -12.41
N LEU A 538 36.01 43.60 -11.75
CA LEU A 538 35.03 43.06 -10.81
C LEU A 538 33.97 42.19 -11.50
N LEU A 539 33.30 42.74 -12.52
CA LEU A 539 32.14 42.13 -13.18
C LEU A 539 32.54 41.12 -14.28
N GLY A 540 33.76 41.21 -14.79
CA GLY A 540 34.33 40.24 -15.73
C GLY A 540 33.97 40.51 -17.20
N PRO A 541 34.21 39.53 -18.09
CA PRO A 541 34.16 39.72 -19.54
C PRO A 541 32.79 40.07 -20.15
N ARG A 542 31.69 39.85 -19.41
CA ARG A 542 30.33 40.20 -19.87
C ARG A 542 29.98 41.68 -19.64
N THR A 543 30.86 42.44 -18.99
CA THR A 543 30.64 43.87 -18.75
C THR A 543 30.72 44.63 -20.08
N PRO A 544 29.76 45.52 -20.37
CA PRO A 544 29.88 46.43 -21.52
C PRO A 544 31.21 47.21 -21.50
N GLU A 545 31.75 47.50 -22.69
CA GLU A 545 32.95 48.34 -22.80
C GLU A 545 32.64 49.80 -22.49
N THR A 546 31.45 50.26 -22.90
CA THR A 546 30.97 51.64 -22.76
C THR A 546 29.52 51.69 -22.25
N TYR A 547 29.12 52.86 -21.77
CA TYR A 547 27.75 53.22 -21.42
C TYR A 547 27.45 54.64 -21.90
N VAL A 548 26.17 55.00 -22.01
CA VAL A 548 25.71 56.34 -22.41
C VAL A 548 25.16 57.06 -21.19
N GLU A 549 25.80 58.14 -20.78
CA GLU A 549 25.40 58.99 -19.66
C GLU A 549 24.48 60.13 -20.13
N HIS A 550 23.40 60.37 -19.40
CA HIS A 550 22.41 61.41 -19.68
C HIS A 550 22.34 62.37 -18.48
N GLU A 551 22.11 63.65 -18.72
CA GLU A 551 21.77 64.57 -17.62
C GLU A 551 20.38 64.24 -17.02
N GLU A 552 19.44 63.84 -17.88
CA GLU A 552 18.10 63.36 -17.56
C GLU A 552 17.75 62.26 -18.57
N LEU A 553 17.53 61.02 -18.10
CA LEU A 553 17.18 59.89 -18.97
C LEU A 553 15.66 59.75 -18.99
N VAL A 554 15.07 60.02 -20.15
CA VAL A 554 13.62 59.89 -20.38
C VAL A 554 13.35 58.75 -21.34
N VAL A 555 12.52 57.81 -20.90
CA VAL A 555 12.10 56.62 -21.66
C VAL A 555 10.58 56.56 -21.68
N ASP A 556 9.98 56.59 -22.87
CA ASP A 556 8.52 56.62 -23.05
C ASP A 556 7.82 57.69 -22.15
N GLY A 557 8.46 58.85 -21.98
CA GLY A 557 7.96 59.95 -21.15
C GLY A 557 8.08 59.77 -19.63
N THR A 558 8.79 58.73 -19.15
CA THR A 558 9.10 58.49 -17.74
C THR A 558 10.59 58.68 -17.48
N GLU A 559 10.96 59.33 -16.37
CA GLU A 559 12.36 59.51 -15.96
C GLU A 559 12.89 58.24 -15.30
N LEU A 560 14.04 57.75 -15.77
CA LEU A 560 14.70 56.53 -15.28
C LEU A 560 16.12 56.83 -14.82
N ASP A 561 16.60 56.10 -13.80
CA ASP A 561 18.01 56.14 -13.41
C ASP A 561 18.92 55.45 -14.43
N TRP A 562 18.42 54.38 -15.06
CA TRP A 562 19.12 53.60 -16.07
C TRP A 562 18.14 52.79 -16.93
N ARG A 563 18.59 52.41 -18.13
CA ARG A 563 17.88 51.58 -19.09
C ARG A 563 18.89 50.74 -19.88
N LEU A 564 18.72 49.43 -19.90
CA LEU A 564 19.46 48.55 -20.82
C LEU A 564 18.55 48.24 -22.01
N THR A 565 18.91 48.74 -23.19
CA THR A 565 18.10 48.54 -24.40
C THR A 565 18.30 47.14 -24.99
N PRO A 566 17.36 46.61 -25.81
CA PRO A 566 17.48 45.27 -26.40
C PRO A 566 18.71 45.04 -27.28
N ASP A 567 19.31 46.11 -27.83
CA ASP A 567 20.58 46.09 -28.58
C ASP A 567 21.83 46.07 -27.68
N GLY A 568 21.64 46.04 -26.35
CA GLY A 568 22.71 45.87 -25.36
C GLY A 568 23.39 47.17 -24.94
N VAL A 569 22.83 48.33 -25.30
CA VAL A 569 23.37 49.64 -24.92
C VAL A 569 22.84 50.03 -23.55
N LEU A 570 23.75 50.33 -22.62
CA LEU A 570 23.39 50.84 -21.30
C LEU A 570 23.27 52.36 -21.33
N HIS A 571 22.09 52.88 -21.00
CA HIS A 571 21.83 54.29 -20.76
C HIS A 571 21.66 54.52 -19.26
N ALA A 572 22.22 55.60 -18.71
CA ALA A 572 22.07 55.94 -17.30
C ALA A 572 22.13 57.45 -17.05
N ALA A 573 21.45 57.93 -16.01
CA ALA A 573 21.44 59.34 -15.59
C ALA A 573 22.06 59.57 -14.20
N THR A 574 22.26 58.50 -13.42
CA THR A 574 22.84 58.58 -12.07
C THR A 574 23.98 57.60 -11.91
N LEU A 575 24.88 57.85 -10.95
CA LEU A 575 25.99 56.95 -10.64
C LEU A 575 25.47 55.57 -10.21
N GLU A 576 24.42 55.57 -9.38
CA GLU A 576 23.69 54.39 -8.96
C GLU A 576 23.04 53.68 -10.15
N GLY A 577 22.51 54.42 -11.12
CA GLY A 577 21.99 53.90 -12.38
C GLY A 577 23.04 53.21 -13.23
N VAL A 578 24.21 53.84 -13.42
CA VAL A 578 25.36 53.21 -14.12
C VAL A 578 25.76 51.92 -13.40
N ALA A 579 25.84 51.97 -12.07
CA ALA A 579 26.21 50.80 -11.28
C ALA A 579 25.20 49.64 -11.40
N ALA A 580 23.91 49.95 -11.30
CA ALA A 580 22.82 48.99 -11.42
C ALA A 580 22.77 48.39 -12.83
N GLY A 581 22.88 49.21 -13.86
CA GLY A 581 22.86 48.79 -15.25
C GLY A 581 24.07 47.93 -15.65
N LEU A 582 25.28 48.28 -15.21
CA LEU A 582 26.47 47.46 -15.46
C LEU A 582 26.39 46.11 -14.75
N ALA A 583 25.96 46.11 -13.48
CA ALA A 583 25.75 44.88 -12.74
C ALA A 583 24.68 43.99 -13.37
N TRP A 584 23.59 44.58 -13.88
CA TRP A 584 22.53 43.89 -14.61
C TRP A 584 23.02 43.29 -15.93
N ALA A 585 23.66 44.10 -16.78
CA ALA A 585 24.21 43.66 -18.07
C ALA A 585 25.23 42.52 -17.91
N ALA A 586 26.03 42.54 -16.84
CA ALA A 586 26.99 41.48 -16.52
C ALA A 586 26.35 40.25 -15.84
N GLY A 587 25.05 40.25 -15.56
CA GLY A 587 24.32 39.18 -14.87
C GLY A 587 24.75 38.99 -13.41
N GLN A 588 25.18 40.07 -12.74
CA GLN A 588 25.68 40.09 -11.36
C GLN A 588 24.95 41.15 -10.51
N TRP A 589 23.62 41.18 -10.60
CA TRP A 589 22.75 42.14 -9.89
C TRP A 589 23.09 42.40 -8.40
N PRO A 590 23.49 41.40 -7.58
CA PRO A 590 23.87 41.64 -6.18
C PRO A 590 25.04 42.62 -6.02
N ARG A 591 25.93 42.74 -7.02
CA ARG A 591 27.14 43.56 -6.96
C ARG A 591 26.95 45.04 -7.26
N ARG A 592 25.73 45.50 -7.59
CA ARG A 592 25.46 46.91 -7.93
C ARG A 592 25.98 47.92 -6.91
N PHE A 593 26.01 47.57 -5.62
CA PHE A 593 26.55 48.45 -4.57
C PHE A 593 28.08 48.48 -4.54
N GLU A 594 28.76 47.36 -4.81
CA GLU A 594 30.22 47.33 -4.99
C GLU A 594 30.63 48.13 -6.23
N VAL A 595 29.85 48.01 -7.31
CA VAL A 595 30.07 48.79 -8.53
C VAL A 595 29.90 50.28 -8.24
N ALA A 596 28.84 50.68 -7.52
CA ALA A 596 28.65 52.08 -7.13
C ALA A 596 29.83 52.61 -6.32
N ALA A 597 30.33 51.84 -5.34
CA ALA A 597 31.49 52.20 -4.55
C ALA A 597 32.78 52.36 -5.40
N LEU A 598 32.97 51.53 -6.42
CA LEU A 598 34.10 51.63 -7.35
C LEU A 598 33.97 52.78 -8.34
N LEU A 599 32.75 53.12 -8.76
CA LEU A 599 32.49 54.30 -9.59
C LEU A 599 32.72 55.59 -8.81
N GLU A 600 32.37 55.61 -7.51
CA GLU A 600 32.61 56.75 -6.61
C GLU A 600 34.10 56.88 -6.25
N ASP A 601 34.79 55.78 -5.92
CA ASP A 601 36.22 55.76 -5.61
C ASP A 601 36.93 54.51 -6.17
N PRO A 602 37.57 54.62 -7.35
CA PRO A 602 38.32 53.53 -7.97
C PRO A 602 39.48 52.99 -7.12
N SER A 603 39.96 53.74 -6.11
CA SER A 603 41.08 53.31 -5.26
C SER A 603 40.70 52.22 -4.25
N ARG A 604 39.40 52.00 -4.01
CA ARG A 604 38.87 50.96 -3.11
C ARG A 604 38.97 49.53 -3.65
N THR A 605 39.54 49.35 -4.84
CA THR A 605 39.70 48.05 -5.50
C THR A 605 40.34 46.98 -4.60
N GLU A 606 41.46 47.30 -3.93
CA GLU A 606 42.17 46.34 -3.05
C GLU A 606 41.44 46.04 -1.74
N GLU A 607 40.68 47.02 -1.23
CA GLU A 607 39.84 46.87 -0.03
C GLU A 607 38.69 45.90 -0.34
N LEU A 608 37.88 46.20 -1.35
CA LEU A 608 36.75 45.37 -1.76
C LEU A 608 37.20 43.97 -2.17
N ALA A 609 38.36 43.83 -2.83
CA ALA A 609 38.92 42.53 -3.16
C ALA A 609 39.31 41.68 -1.96
N ARG A 610 39.69 42.31 -0.86
CA ARG A 610 40.03 41.63 0.39
C ARG A 610 38.79 41.24 1.17
N ASP A 611 37.77 42.11 1.21
CA ASP A 611 36.52 41.83 1.91
C ASP A 611 35.79 40.63 1.29
N ARG A 612 35.89 40.45 -0.04
CA ARG A 612 35.40 39.25 -0.75
C ARG A 612 36.02 37.92 -0.32
N TRP A 613 37.02 37.89 0.56
CA TRP A 613 37.50 36.61 1.13
C TRP A 613 36.49 35.95 2.08
N PHE A 614 35.45 36.68 2.47
CA PHE A 614 34.42 36.23 3.42
C PHE A 614 33.03 36.04 2.80
N ASP A 615 32.86 36.37 1.51
CA ASP A 615 31.69 36.01 0.69
C ASP A 615 31.82 34.56 0.22
#